data_AF-A0A6A3I918-F1
#
_entry.id   AF-A0A6A3I918-F1
#
_cell.length_a   1.000
_cell.length_b   1.000
_cell.length_c   1.000
_cell.angle_alpha   90.00
_cell.angle_beta   90.00
_cell.angle_gamma   90.00
#
_symmetry.space_group_name_H-M   'P 1'
#
loop_
_entity.id
_entity.type
_entity.pdbx_description
1 polymer ?
#
loop_
_entity_poly.entity_id
_entity_poly.type
_entity_poly.pdbx_seq_one_letter_code
_entity_poly.pdbx_strand_id
1 'polypeptide(L)'
;MAPNVWLLQGGPGDSSSGLEANMITLHSQLEGAVNVYTMDHRGTGRSTRLDCVAAQATTTGSPWGSELDPSEVPACAQDLHNKYGDLASFSVTTAATDLATFISTYTNGVNTTVYGVSYGTILVEWLMSLAPPEVTGYVFDGVAASSGAL
;
A
#
# COMPACT_ATOMS: atom_id res chain seq x y z
N MET A 1 19.33 -12.09 -15.16
CA MET A 1 18.90 -11.63 -13.83
C MET A 1 17.42 -11.97 -13.67
N ALA A 2 16.97 -12.35 -12.48
CA ALA A 2 15.58 -12.71 -12.23
C ALA A 2 14.65 -11.47 -12.39
N PRO A 3 13.48 -11.60 -13.05
CA PRO A 3 12.48 -10.54 -13.08
C PRO A 3 11.86 -10.34 -11.69
N ASN A 4 11.18 -9.22 -11.50
CA ASN A 4 10.62 -8.81 -10.20
C ASN A 4 9.10 -8.87 -10.22
N VAL A 5 8.51 -9.28 -9.11
CA VAL A 5 7.06 -9.15 -8.87
C VAL A 5 6.84 -8.37 -7.57
N TRP A 6 6.10 -7.26 -7.64
CA TRP A 6 5.65 -6.52 -6.47
C TRP A 6 4.20 -6.87 -6.17
N LEU A 7 3.90 -7.24 -4.93
CA LEU A 7 2.52 -7.47 -4.48
C LEU A 7 2.11 -6.32 -3.56
N LEU A 8 0.98 -5.70 -3.88
CA LEU A 8 0.41 -4.57 -3.15
C LEU A 8 -0.91 -4.99 -2.49
N GLN A 9 -0.96 -4.84 -1.17
CA GLN A 9 -2.13 -5.22 -0.38
C GLN A 9 -3.28 -4.22 -0.58
N GLY A 10 -4.49 -4.73 -0.37
CA GLY A 10 -5.73 -3.97 -0.34
C GLY A 10 -6.04 -3.32 1.01
N GLY A 11 -7.33 -3.34 1.38
CA GLY A 11 -7.89 -2.61 2.51
C GLY A 11 -8.82 -1.48 2.02
N PRO A 12 -8.40 -0.19 2.03
CA PRO A 12 -7.08 0.34 2.41
C PRO A 12 -6.76 0.17 3.91
N GLY A 13 -5.46 0.21 4.26
CA GLY A 13 -5.00 0.19 5.65
C GLY A 13 -4.41 -1.15 6.10
N ASP A 14 -4.64 -2.21 5.34
CA ASP A 14 -4.08 -3.54 5.62
C ASP A 14 -2.57 -3.55 5.43
N SER A 15 -1.88 -4.32 6.27
CA SER A 15 -0.43 -4.51 6.14
C SER A 15 -0.11 -5.51 5.03
N SER A 16 0.99 -5.23 4.33
CA SER A 16 1.65 -6.16 3.40
C SER A 16 1.96 -7.53 3.98
N SER A 17 2.07 -7.67 5.31
CA SER A 17 2.23 -8.96 5.99
C SER A 17 1.11 -9.96 5.64
N GLY A 18 -0.10 -9.48 5.33
CA GLY A 18 -1.20 -10.31 4.85
C GLY A 18 -0.93 -11.00 3.51
N LEU A 19 0.08 -10.57 2.76
CA LEU A 19 0.48 -11.16 1.47
C LEU A 19 1.66 -12.13 1.60
N GLU A 20 2.30 -12.28 2.76
CA GLU A 20 3.53 -13.07 2.90
C GLU A 20 3.33 -14.54 2.47
N ALA A 21 2.18 -15.13 2.78
CA ALA A 21 1.83 -16.48 2.34
C ALA A 21 1.69 -16.58 0.81
N ASN A 22 1.09 -15.55 0.17
CA ASN A 22 0.99 -15.46 -1.29
C ASN A 22 2.37 -15.28 -1.93
N MET A 23 3.26 -14.48 -1.32
CA MET A 23 4.62 -14.29 -1.81
C MET A 23 5.41 -15.60 -1.81
N ILE A 24 5.34 -16.38 -0.72
CA ILE A 24 5.98 -17.70 -0.63
C ILE A 24 5.42 -18.65 -1.69
N THR A 25 4.09 -18.69 -1.82
CA THR A 25 3.41 -19.54 -2.80
C THR A 25 3.84 -19.19 -4.23
N LEU A 26 3.84 -17.91 -4.57
CA LEU A 26 4.25 -17.41 -5.89
C LEU A 26 5.71 -17.76 -6.18
N HIS A 27 6.61 -17.47 -5.24
CA HIS A 27 8.04 -17.76 -5.39
C HIS A 27 8.27 -19.27 -5.59
N SER A 28 7.55 -20.12 -4.84
CA SER A 28 7.63 -21.58 -4.99
C SER A 28 7.08 -22.07 -6.32
N GLN A 29 5.93 -21.54 -6.78
CA GLN A 29 5.31 -21.94 -8.05
C GLN A 29 6.13 -21.52 -9.27
N LEU A 30 6.92 -20.47 -9.13
CA LEU A 30 7.86 -20.00 -10.15
C LEU A 30 9.27 -20.57 -9.95
N GLU A 31 9.42 -21.63 -9.14
CA GLU A 31 10.68 -22.35 -8.94
C GLU A 31 11.83 -21.44 -8.47
N GLY A 32 11.51 -20.36 -7.74
CA GLY A 32 12.47 -19.36 -7.30
C GLY A 32 13.09 -18.50 -8.42
N ALA A 33 12.47 -18.49 -9.61
CA ALA A 33 13.00 -17.76 -10.78
C ALA A 33 12.73 -16.25 -10.75
N VAL A 34 12.02 -15.74 -9.74
CA VAL A 34 11.64 -14.33 -9.61
C VAL A 34 12.00 -13.76 -8.24
N ASN A 35 12.28 -12.47 -8.17
CA ASN A 35 12.33 -11.76 -6.90
C ASN A 35 10.91 -11.31 -6.53
N VAL A 36 10.49 -11.54 -5.29
CA VAL A 36 9.14 -11.16 -4.83
C VAL A 36 9.28 -10.08 -3.77
N TYR A 37 8.62 -8.95 -3.99
CA TYR A 37 8.64 -7.77 -3.12
C TYR A 37 7.24 -7.40 -2.67
N THR A 38 7.18 -6.68 -1.55
CA THR A 38 5.99 -5.97 -1.08
C THR A 38 6.44 -4.78 -0.24
N MET A 39 5.51 -3.89 0.10
CA MET A 39 5.75 -2.81 1.05
C MET A 39 4.47 -2.48 1.81
N ASP A 40 4.63 -2.09 3.07
CA ASP A 40 3.61 -1.30 3.75
C ASP A 40 3.72 0.12 3.18
N HIS A 41 2.69 0.61 2.48
CA HIS A 41 2.70 2.01 2.05
C HIS A 41 2.53 2.94 3.25
N ARG A 42 2.94 4.20 3.09
CA ARG A 42 2.83 5.20 4.16
C ARG A 42 1.45 5.19 4.81
N GLY A 43 1.42 5.25 6.14
CA GLY A 43 0.17 5.22 6.90
C GLY A 43 -0.34 3.82 7.26
N THR A 44 0.35 2.75 6.84
CA THR A 44 -0.08 1.36 7.05
C THR A 44 1.01 0.50 7.66
N GLY A 45 0.62 -0.62 8.28
CA GLY A 45 1.53 -1.64 8.79
C GLY A 45 2.72 -1.07 9.57
N ARG A 46 3.93 -1.39 9.13
CA ARG A 46 5.19 -0.94 9.76
C ARG A 46 5.67 0.43 9.26
N SER A 47 4.97 1.04 8.30
CA SER A 47 5.32 2.31 7.66
C SER A 47 4.51 3.47 8.24
N THR A 48 4.68 3.69 9.55
CA THR A 48 4.00 4.76 10.29
C THR A 48 2.48 4.62 10.20
N ARG A 49 1.92 3.53 10.73
CA ARG A 49 0.48 3.31 10.79
C ARG A 49 -0.24 4.55 11.35
N LEU A 50 -1.32 4.96 10.67
CA LEU A 50 -2.18 6.03 11.15
C LEU A 50 -3.02 5.50 12.32
N ASP A 51 -2.56 5.78 13.53
CA ASP A 51 -3.25 5.46 14.78
C ASP A 51 -3.64 6.75 15.50
N CYS A 52 -4.86 6.77 16.02
CA CYS A 52 -5.51 7.92 16.67
C CYS A 52 -5.66 7.68 18.17
N VAL A 53 -4.52 7.42 18.83
CA VAL A 53 -4.49 7.04 20.25
C VAL A 53 -4.83 8.23 21.15
N ALA A 54 -4.42 9.46 20.82
CA ALA A 54 -4.76 10.60 21.68
C ALA A 54 -6.26 10.92 21.62
N ALA A 55 -6.88 10.69 20.47
CA ALA A 55 -8.34 10.74 20.30
C ALA A 55 -9.07 9.53 20.92
N GLN A 56 -8.34 8.53 21.45
CA GLN A 56 -8.85 7.25 21.97
C GLN A 56 -9.61 6.39 20.93
N ALA A 57 -9.58 6.78 19.66
CA ALA A 57 -10.40 6.23 18.58
C ALA A 57 -9.90 4.89 17.99
N THR A 58 -8.69 4.48 18.35
CA THR A 58 -8.08 3.20 17.92
C THR A 58 -7.60 2.39 19.13
N THR A 59 -8.28 2.59 20.26
CA THR A 59 -7.93 1.98 21.56
C THR A 59 -9.03 1.03 22.01
N THR A 60 -8.72 0.12 22.93
CA THR A 60 -9.73 -0.82 23.48
C THR A 60 -10.93 -0.15 24.15
N GLY A 61 -10.87 1.17 24.41
CA GLY A 61 -11.98 1.96 24.95
C GLY A 61 -12.92 2.57 23.89
N SER A 62 -12.57 2.50 22.59
CA SER A 62 -13.45 2.94 21.49
C SER A 62 -14.62 1.98 21.30
N PRO A 63 -15.79 2.44 20.82
CA PRO A 63 -16.93 1.59 20.48
C PRO A 63 -16.57 0.38 19.59
N TRP A 64 -15.63 0.55 18.66
CA TRP A 64 -15.18 -0.52 17.75
C TRP A 64 -13.73 -0.98 18.05
N GLY A 65 -13.22 -0.66 19.25
CA GLY A 65 -11.89 -1.06 19.69
C GLY A 65 -10.79 -0.43 18.84
N SER A 66 -10.03 -1.26 18.12
CA SER A 66 -8.97 -0.76 17.23
C SER A 66 -9.47 -0.29 15.87
N GLU A 67 -10.75 -0.49 15.57
CA GLU A 67 -11.41 0.05 14.39
C GLU A 67 -12.02 1.41 14.70
N LEU A 68 -12.08 2.29 13.69
CA LEU A 68 -12.59 3.64 13.84
C LEU A 68 -14.11 3.67 13.73
N ASP A 69 -14.80 4.14 14.76
CA ASP A 69 -16.20 4.52 14.64
C ASP A 69 -16.33 5.83 13.81
N PRO A 70 -17.31 5.95 12.89
CA PRO A 70 -17.49 7.14 12.07
C PRO A 70 -17.59 8.45 12.87
N SER A 71 -18.11 8.40 14.10
CA SER A 71 -18.19 9.56 15.00
C SER A 71 -16.83 10.01 15.54
N GLU A 72 -15.82 9.13 15.52
CA GLU A 72 -14.46 9.40 16.00
C GLU A 72 -13.55 9.99 14.91
N VAL A 73 -13.97 9.91 13.64
CA VAL A 73 -13.19 10.37 12.47
C VAL A 73 -12.72 11.83 12.60
N PRO A 74 -13.55 12.82 13.01
CA PRO A 74 -13.08 14.20 13.13
C PRO A 74 -11.98 14.38 14.18
N ALA A 75 -12.10 13.71 15.34
CA ALA A 75 -11.10 13.77 16.40
C ALA A 75 -9.81 13.06 15.99
N CYS A 76 -9.93 11.91 15.31
CA CYS A 76 -8.81 11.17 14.74
C CYS A 76 -8.07 12.00 13.68
N ALA A 77 -8.78 12.64 12.75
CA ALA A 77 -8.18 13.51 11.74
C ALA A 77 -7.43 14.69 12.38
N GLN A 78 -7.97 15.30 13.44
CA GLN A 78 -7.28 16.36 14.18
C GLN A 78 -6.02 15.85 14.91
N ASP A 79 -6.08 14.66 15.53
CA ASP A 79 -4.92 14.04 16.19
C ASP A 79 -3.79 13.79 15.18
N LEU A 80 -4.12 13.17 14.04
CA LEU A 80 -3.17 12.94 12.95
C LEU A 80 -2.62 14.25 12.39
N HIS A 81 -3.46 15.27 12.20
CA HIS A 81 -3.02 16.59 11.72
C HIS A 81 -2.08 17.26 12.71
N ASN A 82 -2.35 17.19 14.01
CA ASN A 82 -1.46 17.72 15.04
C ASN A 82 -0.10 17.00 15.04
N LYS A 83 -0.08 15.70 14.73
CA LYS A 83 1.12 14.88 14.73
C LYS A 83 1.98 15.03 13.46
N TYR A 84 1.34 15.07 12.29
CA TYR A 84 2.03 14.99 11.00
C TYR A 84 1.87 16.24 10.12
N GLY A 85 1.02 17.19 10.52
CA GLY A 85 0.67 18.35 9.71
C GLY A 85 -0.24 17.95 8.55
N ASP A 86 0.11 18.35 7.33
CA ASP A 86 -0.69 18.06 6.15
C ASP A 86 -0.78 16.55 5.87
N LEU A 87 -2.00 16.01 5.96
CA LEU A 87 -2.30 14.61 5.75
C LEU A 87 -2.40 14.23 4.27
N ALA A 88 -2.35 15.19 3.33
CA ALA A 88 -2.20 14.90 1.91
C ALA A 88 -0.92 14.09 1.61
N SER A 89 0.06 14.18 2.51
CA SER A 89 1.22 13.31 2.53
C SER A 89 0.87 11.83 2.71
N PHE A 90 -0.32 11.40 3.11
CA PHE A 90 -0.72 9.98 3.18
C PHE A 90 -1.64 9.56 2.01
N SER A 91 -1.65 10.33 0.92
CA SER A 91 -2.47 10.06 -0.25
C SER A 91 -1.95 8.89 -1.08
N VAL A 92 -2.85 8.29 -1.87
CA VAL A 92 -2.50 7.22 -2.82
C VAL A 92 -1.49 7.67 -3.87
N THR A 93 -1.54 8.94 -4.30
CA THR A 93 -0.57 9.51 -5.24
C THR A 93 0.84 9.48 -4.65
N THR A 94 0.99 9.92 -3.40
CA THR A 94 2.30 9.86 -2.73
C THR A 94 2.78 8.43 -2.46
N ALA A 95 1.85 7.51 -2.14
CA ALA A 95 2.18 6.08 -2.03
C ALA A 95 2.67 5.49 -3.36
N ALA A 96 2.07 5.88 -4.49
CA ALA A 96 2.52 5.45 -5.82
C ALA A 96 3.91 6.01 -6.16
N THR A 97 4.20 7.26 -5.77
CA THR A 97 5.54 7.83 -5.91
C THR A 97 6.58 7.09 -5.07
N ASP A 98 6.25 6.69 -3.84
CA ASP A 98 7.14 5.88 -3.01
C ASP A 98 7.43 4.53 -3.67
N LEU A 99 6.40 3.87 -4.18
CA LEU A 99 6.53 2.59 -4.87
C LEU A 99 7.40 2.72 -6.12
N ALA A 100 7.18 3.73 -6.96
CA ALA A 100 8.04 4.00 -8.12
C ALA A 100 9.50 4.22 -7.71
N THR A 101 9.72 4.98 -6.63
CA THR A 101 11.05 5.23 -6.07
C THR A 101 11.71 3.94 -5.60
N PHE A 102 10.96 3.07 -4.90
CA PHE A 102 11.47 1.81 -4.40
C PHE A 102 11.79 0.83 -5.53
N ILE A 103 10.93 0.75 -6.55
CA ILE A 103 11.19 -0.05 -7.74
C ILE A 103 12.50 0.40 -8.40
N SER A 104 12.67 1.69 -8.66
CA SER A 104 13.85 2.21 -9.35
C SER A 104 15.14 2.12 -8.51
N THR A 105 15.04 2.33 -7.19
CA THR A 105 16.23 2.43 -6.31
C THR A 105 16.69 1.08 -5.75
N TYR A 106 15.76 0.18 -5.43
CA TYR A 106 16.05 -1.01 -4.63
C TYR A 106 15.83 -2.34 -5.36
N THR A 107 15.34 -2.31 -6.59
CA THR A 107 15.29 -3.52 -7.42
C THR A 107 16.51 -3.61 -8.33
N ASN A 108 16.62 -4.72 -9.07
CA ASN A 108 17.76 -5.00 -9.93
C ASN A 108 17.69 -4.33 -11.33
N GLY A 109 16.72 -3.43 -11.57
CA GLY A 109 16.53 -2.75 -12.85
C GLY A 109 16.04 -3.65 -14.00
N VAL A 110 15.59 -4.87 -13.70
CA VAL A 110 15.00 -5.81 -14.67
C VAL A 110 13.48 -5.66 -14.67
N ASN A 111 12.84 -6.17 -15.73
CA ASN A 111 11.40 -6.28 -15.91
C ASN A 111 10.67 -6.54 -14.59
N THR A 112 9.80 -5.60 -14.23
CA THR A 112 9.00 -5.63 -13.01
C THR A 112 7.52 -5.77 -13.38
N THR A 113 6.83 -6.72 -12.75
CA THR A 113 5.38 -6.82 -12.79
C THR A 113 4.81 -6.40 -11.43
N VAL A 114 3.76 -5.59 -11.44
CA VAL A 114 3.11 -5.13 -10.21
C VAL A 114 1.71 -5.73 -10.14
N TYR A 115 1.46 -6.48 -9.08
CA TYR A 115 0.19 -7.11 -8.75
C TYR A 115 -0.46 -6.33 -7.60
N GLY A 116 -1.69 -5.86 -7.82
CA GLY A 116 -2.50 -5.22 -6.78
C GLY A 116 -3.77 -6.00 -6.52
N VAL A 117 -4.11 -6.18 -5.24
CA VAL A 117 -5.38 -6.80 -4.82
C VAL A 117 -6.29 -5.78 -4.14
N SER A 118 -7.58 -5.78 -4.46
CA SER A 118 -8.58 -4.89 -3.84
C SER A 118 -8.13 -3.42 -3.91
N TYR A 119 -8.11 -2.64 -2.82
CA TYR A 119 -7.59 -1.26 -2.85
C TYR A 119 -6.19 -1.11 -3.49
N GLY A 120 -5.35 -2.16 -3.44
CA GLY A 120 -4.06 -2.20 -4.11
C GLY A 120 -4.17 -1.97 -5.62
N THR A 121 -5.30 -2.26 -6.26
CA THR A 121 -5.54 -1.95 -7.67
C THR A 121 -5.57 -0.45 -7.94
N ILE A 122 -6.10 0.36 -7.02
CA ILE A 122 -6.05 1.83 -7.12
C ILE A 122 -4.59 2.29 -7.07
N LEU A 123 -3.78 1.74 -6.16
CA LEU A 123 -2.35 2.06 -6.09
C LEU A 123 -1.61 1.68 -7.38
N VAL A 124 -1.95 0.54 -8.00
CA VAL A 124 -1.41 0.15 -9.31
C VAL A 124 -1.82 1.13 -10.41
N GLU A 125 -3.08 1.60 -10.45
CA GLU A 125 -3.52 2.61 -11.43
C GLU A 125 -2.69 3.90 -11.32
N TRP A 126 -2.46 4.38 -10.08
CA TRP A 126 -1.63 5.57 -9.87
C TRP A 126 -0.18 5.32 -10.24
N LEU A 127 0.40 4.15 -9.95
CA LEU A 127 1.75 3.81 -10.40
C LEU A 127 1.83 3.79 -11.93
N MET A 128 0.83 3.22 -12.60
CA MET A 128 0.74 3.18 -14.06
C MET A 128 0.72 4.60 -14.65
N SER A 129 0.05 5.55 -14.00
CA SER A 129 0.04 6.97 -14.41
C SER A 129 1.43 7.62 -14.34
N LEU A 130 2.31 7.15 -13.46
CA LEU A 130 3.69 7.62 -13.33
C LEU A 130 4.63 6.98 -14.37
N ALA A 131 4.20 5.91 -15.02
CA ALA A 131 4.91 5.18 -16.06
C ALA A 131 6.40 4.90 -15.76
N PRO A 132 6.74 4.28 -14.59
CA PRO A 132 8.12 3.92 -14.29
C PRO A 132 8.67 2.94 -15.35
N PRO A 133 9.84 3.22 -15.95
CA PRO A 133 10.34 2.47 -17.10
C PRO A 133 10.67 0.99 -16.80
N GLU A 134 10.91 0.65 -15.54
CA GLU A 134 11.21 -0.72 -15.10
C GLU A 134 9.95 -1.61 -15.04
N VAL A 135 8.75 -1.01 -15.00
CA VAL A 135 7.49 -1.75 -14.88
C VAL A 135 6.96 -2.11 -16.25
N THR A 136 6.98 -3.41 -16.55
CA THR A 136 6.60 -3.97 -17.85
C THR A 136 5.27 -4.71 -17.82
N GLY A 137 4.62 -4.82 -16.66
CA GLY A 137 3.36 -5.52 -16.52
C GLY A 137 2.59 -5.13 -15.25
N TYR A 138 1.26 -5.18 -15.35
CA TYR A 138 0.33 -4.87 -14.28
C TYR A 138 -0.73 -5.97 -14.16
N VAL A 139 -1.05 -6.38 -12.95
CA VAL A 139 -2.13 -7.33 -12.64
C VAL A 139 -3.05 -6.72 -11.60
N PHE A 140 -4.35 -6.78 -11.86
CA PHE A 140 -5.39 -6.25 -10.99
C PHE A 140 -6.30 -7.39 -10.56
N ASP A 141 -6.36 -7.67 -9.25
CA ASP A 141 -7.19 -8.71 -8.66
C ASP A 141 -8.22 -8.11 -7.70
N GLY A 142 -9.49 -8.50 -7.81
CA GLY A 142 -10.58 -7.89 -7.03
C GLY A 142 -10.71 -6.38 -7.26
N VAL A 143 -10.82 -5.96 -8.52
CA VAL A 143 -10.65 -4.57 -8.98
C VAL A 143 -11.51 -3.55 -8.23
N ALA A 144 -10.84 -2.56 -7.62
CA ALA A 144 -11.36 -1.24 -7.31
C ALA A 144 -10.72 -0.21 -8.26
N ALA A 145 -11.53 0.64 -8.88
CA ALA A 145 -11.06 1.65 -9.82
C ALA A 145 -11.14 3.05 -9.19
N SER A 146 -10.15 3.89 -9.46
CA SER A 146 -10.25 5.31 -9.17
C SER A 146 -11.29 5.97 -10.09
N SER A 147 -11.95 7.02 -9.61
CA SER A 147 -12.90 7.79 -10.44
C SER A 147 -12.23 8.68 -11.50
N GLY A 148 -10.92 8.54 -11.72
CA GLY A 148 -10.20 9.16 -12.83
C GLY A 148 -10.00 10.68 -12.75
N ALA A 149 -10.18 11.32 -11.59
CA ALA A 149 -9.85 12.72 -11.41
C ALA A 149 -8.35 12.86 -11.11
N LEU A 150 -7.56 13.16 -12.15
CA LEU A 150 -6.21 13.69 -12.06
C LEU A 150 -6.25 15.22 -11.90
#